data_AF-A0A9P1IRD7-F1
#
_entry.id   AF-A0A9P1IRD7-F1
#
_cell.length_a   1.000
_cell.length_b   1.000
_cell.length_c   1.000
_cell.angle_alpha   90.00
_cell.angle_beta   90.00
_cell.angle_gamma   90.00
#
_symmetry.space_group_name_H-M   'P 1'
#
loop_
_entity.id
_entity.type
_entity.pdbx_description
1 polymer ?
#
loop_
_entity_poly.entity_id
_entity_poly.type
_entity_poly.pdbx_seq_one_letter_code
_entity_poly.pdbx_strand_id
1 'polypeptide(L)'
;MKLLACLLLAACVFECSAYMQNVTVKGVAHWSWEKRLANVKVELWEKDTLDPDDLLATIHTNSEGEFTVFGEQDETHAIAPYLLITHNCNVEKLNCNRIGQYVVPKEKIGATYDMTYVTLDIKVHGEKEKCK
;
A
#
# COMPACT_ATOMS: atom_id res chain seq x y z
N MET A 1 28.29 16.52 -42.94
CA MET A 1 26.90 16.86 -42.53
C MET A 1 25.93 15.69 -42.56
N LYS A 2 25.94 14.79 -43.57
CA LYS A 2 25.03 13.63 -43.60
C LYS A 2 25.33 12.57 -42.52
N LEU A 3 26.60 12.32 -42.21
CA LEU A 3 27.03 11.36 -41.18
C LEU A 3 26.76 11.82 -39.74
N LEU A 4 26.83 13.13 -39.47
CA LEU A 4 26.46 13.69 -38.15
C LEU A 4 24.95 13.61 -37.89
N ALA A 5 24.13 13.76 -38.93
CA ALA A 5 22.68 13.63 -38.81
C ALA A 5 22.25 12.18 -38.47
N CYS A 6 22.97 11.17 -38.97
CA CYS A 6 22.71 9.76 -38.62
C CYS A 6 23.15 9.40 -37.20
N LEU A 7 24.24 9.99 -36.69
CA LEU A 7 24.68 9.78 -35.29
C LEU A 7 23.77 10.45 -34.26
N LEU A 8 23.13 11.56 -34.61
CA LEU A 8 22.15 12.24 -33.74
C LEU A 8 20.78 11.53 -33.72
N LEU A 9 20.42 10.78 -34.76
CA LEU A 9 19.21 9.96 -34.78
C LEU A 9 19.36 8.63 -34.02
N ALA A 10 20.58 8.14 -33.83
CA ALA A 10 20.86 6.92 -33.07
C ALA A 10 20.92 7.13 -31.54
N ALA A 11 20.86 8.38 -31.05
CA ALA A 11 21.12 8.73 -29.65
C ALA A 11 19.87 8.89 -28.78
N CYS A 12 18.65 8.70 -29.31
CA CYS A 12 17.41 9.02 -28.59
C CYS A 12 16.40 7.86 -28.59
N VAL A 13 16.83 6.68 -28.17
CA VAL A 13 15.89 5.63 -27.74
C VAL A 13 16.33 5.14 -26.37
N PHE A 14 16.16 6.00 -25.36
CA PHE A 14 16.06 5.53 -23.98
C PHE A 14 14.66 4.95 -23.86
N GLU A 15 14.51 3.65 -24.14
CA GLU A 15 13.29 2.94 -23.84
C GLU A 15 13.20 2.84 -22.31
N CYS A 16 12.37 3.69 -21.69
CA CYS A 16 11.95 3.47 -20.31
C CYS A 16 11.04 2.24 -20.32
N SER A 17 11.61 1.05 -20.14
CA SER A 17 10.83 -0.16 -19.96
C SER A 17 10.24 -0.16 -18.55
N ALA A 18 8.91 -0.10 -18.47
CA ALA A 18 8.19 -0.44 -17.25
C ALA A 18 8.12 -1.97 -17.13
N TYR A 19 8.10 -2.47 -15.91
CA TYR A 19 7.91 -3.88 -15.62
C TYR A 19 6.84 -4.09 -14.55
N MET A 20 5.99 -5.09 -14.81
CA MET A 20 4.94 -5.50 -13.87
C MET A 20 5.55 -6.05 -12.58
N GLN A 21 5.13 -5.45 -11.47
CA GLN A 21 5.50 -5.85 -10.11
C GLN A 21 4.24 -6.04 -9.28
N ASN A 22 4.27 -6.97 -8.33
CA ASN A 22 3.12 -7.25 -7.50
C ASN A 22 3.53 -7.49 -6.05
N VAL A 23 2.55 -7.45 -5.16
CA VAL A 23 2.70 -7.92 -3.78
C VAL A 23 1.37 -8.44 -3.25
N THR A 24 1.43 -9.48 -2.42
CA THR A 24 0.30 -9.91 -1.61
C THR A 24 0.60 -9.59 -0.15
N VAL A 25 -0.29 -8.88 0.53
CA VAL A 25 -0.16 -8.59 1.97
C VAL A 25 -1.31 -9.25 2.70
N LYS A 26 -1.01 -9.97 3.78
CA LYS A 26 -2.02 -10.59 4.64
C LYS A 26 -1.72 -10.36 6.11
N GLY A 27 -2.75 -10.47 6.94
CA GLY A 27 -2.63 -10.35 8.39
C GLY A 27 -3.99 -10.39 9.08
N VAL A 28 -3.97 -10.15 10.39
CA VAL A 28 -5.16 -10.16 11.25
C VAL A 28 -5.26 -8.84 12.01
N ALA A 29 -6.28 -8.05 11.68
CA ALA A 29 -6.60 -6.80 12.37
C ALA A 29 -7.30 -7.09 13.70
N HIS A 30 -6.75 -6.55 14.78
CA HIS A 30 -7.33 -6.69 16.11
C HIS A 30 -7.24 -5.37 16.86
N TRP A 31 -8.25 -5.09 17.68
CA TRP A 31 -8.27 -3.93 18.56
C TRP A 31 -7.23 -4.13 19.66
N SER A 32 -7.38 -5.20 20.42
CA SER A 32 -6.52 -5.64 21.51
C SER A 32 -6.27 -7.13 21.35
N TRP A 33 -5.41 -7.72 22.17
CA TRP A 33 -5.06 -9.14 22.10
C TRP A 33 -6.28 -10.09 22.01
N GLU A 34 -7.41 -9.72 22.59
CA GLU A 34 -8.62 -10.56 22.66
C GLU A 34 -9.67 -10.25 21.59
N LYS A 35 -9.59 -9.10 20.90
CA LYS A 35 -10.68 -8.61 20.05
C LYS A 35 -10.24 -8.43 18.60
N ARG A 36 -10.58 -9.41 17.76
CA ARG A 36 -10.50 -9.31 16.29
C ARG A 36 -11.52 -8.31 15.75
N LEU A 37 -11.20 -7.66 14.64
CA LEU A 37 -12.03 -6.61 14.07
C LEU A 37 -12.50 -6.98 12.67
N ALA A 38 -13.79 -7.30 12.56
CA ALA A 38 -14.44 -7.53 11.28
C ALA A 38 -14.79 -6.21 10.57
N ASN A 39 -14.87 -6.28 9.24
CA ASN A 39 -15.27 -5.17 8.38
C ASN A 39 -14.39 -3.90 8.53
N VAL A 40 -13.11 -4.07 8.86
CA VAL A 40 -12.11 -2.99 8.83
C VAL A 40 -11.64 -2.80 7.41
N LYS A 41 -11.70 -1.56 6.92
CA LYS A 41 -11.25 -1.22 5.57
C LYS A 41 -9.72 -1.24 5.50
N VAL A 42 -9.20 -2.01 4.56
CA VAL A 42 -7.77 -2.12 4.25
C VAL A 42 -7.57 -1.74 2.78
N GLU A 43 -6.71 -0.75 2.54
CA GLU A 43 -6.34 -0.31 1.20
C GLU A 43 -4.86 -0.56 0.96
N LEU A 44 -4.51 -1.12 -0.18
CA LEU A 44 -3.14 -1.24 -0.66
C LEU A 44 -2.89 -0.13 -1.67
N TRP A 45 -1.86 0.66 -1.39
CA TRP A 45 -1.45 1.81 -2.19
C TRP A 45 -0.02 1.63 -2.68
N GLU A 46 0.28 2.28 -3.79
CA GLU A 46 1.62 2.50 -4.29
C GLU A 46 2.03 3.96 -4.04
N LYS A 47 3.30 4.17 -3.65
CA LYS A 47 3.80 5.51 -3.36
C LYS A 47 4.62 6.05 -4.52
N ASP A 48 4.13 7.16 -5.06
CA ASP A 48 4.77 7.84 -6.17
C ASP A 48 5.59 9.06 -5.73
N THR A 49 6.58 9.42 -6.55
CA THR A 49 7.49 10.54 -6.25
C THR A 49 7.04 11.85 -6.90
N LEU A 50 6.43 11.78 -8.09
CA LEU A 50 6.14 12.96 -8.92
C LEU A 50 4.63 13.16 -9.18
N ASP A 51 3.83 12.14 -8.95
CA ASP A 51 2.40 12.09 -9.14
C ASP A 51 1.71 11.56 -7.87
N PRO A 52 0.36 11.66 -7.79
CA PRO A 52 -0.37 11.17 -6.64
C PRO A 52 -0.28 9.65 -6.52
N ASP A 53 -0.05 9.17 -5.29
CA ASP A 53 -0.09 7.74 -4.94
C ASP A 53 -1.30 7.00 -5.53
N ASP A 54 -1.05 5.81 -6.09
CA ASP A 54 -2.06 4.97 -6.71
C ASP A 54 -2.72 4.00 -5.72
N LEU A 55 -4.06 3.90 -5.79
CA LEU A 55 -4.82 2.87 -5.07
C LEU A 55 -4.82 1.57 -5.88
N LEU A 56 -4.12 0.54 -5.40
CA LEU A 56 -4.04 -0.75 -6.09
C LEU A 56 -5.23 -1.64 -5.77
N ALA A 57 -5.65 -1.70 -4.49
CA ALA A 57 -6.77 -2.55 -4.07
C ALA A 57 -7.40 -2.08 -2.76
N THR A 58 -8.68 -2.41 -2.58
CA THR A 58 -9.42 -2.20 -1.32
C THR A 58 -10.14 -3.47 -0.94
N ILE A 59 -10.03 -3.87 0.33
CA ILE A 59 -10.78 -4.98 0.91
C ILE A 59 -11.30 -4.62 2.30
N HIS A 60 -12.12 -5.49 2.87
CA HIS A 60 -12.53 -5.43 4.27
C HIS A 60 -12.16 -6.73 4.97
N THR A 61 -11.77 -6.66 6.24
CA THR A 61 -11.47 -7.84 7.04
C THR A 61 -12.70 -8.73 7.21
N ASN A 62 -12.50 -10.05 7.29
CA ASN A 62 -13.57 -11.02 7.52
C ASN A 62 -14.03 -11.03 9.00
N SER A 63 -14.93 -11.96 9.37
CA SER A 63 -15.44 -12.08 10.75
C SER A 63 -14.35 -12.35 11.80
N GLU A 64 -13.24 -12.95 11.38
CA GLU A 64 -12.06 -13.25 12.21
C GLU A 64 -11.00 -12.13 12.15
N GLY A 65 -11.31 -10.99 11.53
CA GLY A 65 -10.38 -9.87 11.37
C GLY A 65 -9.25 -10.14 10.36
N GLU A 66 -9.31 -11.25 9.62
CA GLU A 66 -8.29 -11.61 8.65
C GLU A 66 -8.48 -10.80 7.37
N PHE A 67 -7.36 -10.47 6.72
CA PHE A 67 -7.33 -9.81 5.43
C PHE A 67 -6.23 -10.40 4.55
N THR A 68 -6.46 -10.40 3.24
CA THR A 68 -5.45 -10.72 2.22
C THR A 68 -5.71 -9.85 1.02
N VAL A 69 -4.80 -8.93 0.71
CA VAL A 69 -4.91 -7.95 -0.36
C VAL A 69 -3.76 -8.15 -1.35
N PHE A 70 -4.10 -8.19 -2.63
CA PHE A 70 -3.17 -8.29 -3.73
C PHE A 70 -3.23 -7.00 -4.54
N GLY A 71 -2.09 -6.53 -5.01
CA GLY A 71 -1.99 -5.42 -5.95
C GLY A 71 -0.78 -5.60 -6.84
N GLU A 72 -0.88 -5.04 -8.04
CA GLU A 72 0.19 -5.01 -9.02
C GLU A 72 0.20 -3.68 -9.75
N GLN A 73 1.37 -3.26 -10.21
CA GLN A 73 1.55 -2.03 -10.97
C GLN A 73 2.71 -2.21 -11.96
N ASP A 74 2.58 -1.58 -13.12
CA ASP A 74 3.65 -1.52 -14.12
C ASP A 74 4.52 -0.29 -13.87
N GLU A 75 5.75 -0.49 -13.41
CA GLU A 75 6.62 0.57 -12.95
C GLU A 75 8.03 0.48 -13.52
N THR A 76 8.67 1.63 -13.74
CA THR A 76 10.07 1.69 -14.22
C THR A 76 11.07 1.42 -13.11
N HIS A 77 10.68 1.67 -11.86
CA HIS A 77 11.47 1.45 -10.66
C HIS A 77 10.76 0.45 -9.74
N ALA A 78 11.40 0.05 -8.65
CA ALA A 78 10.74 -0.80 -7.68
C ALA A 78 9.54 -0.09 -7.02
N ILE A 79 8.37 -0.74 -7.04
CA ILE A 79 7.19 -0.25 -6.33
C ILE A 79 7.50 -0.04 -4.83
N ALA A 80 6.83 0.89 -4.19
CA ALA A 80 6.89 1.29 -2.79
C ALA A 80 5.52 1.10 -2.10
N PRO A 81 5.01 -0.14 -1.99
CA PRO A 81 3.68 -0.39 -1.50
C PRO A 81 3.51 -0.07 -0.02
N TYR A 82 2.30 0.35 0.35
CA TYR A 82 1.90 0.52 1.75
C TYR A 82 0.42 0.25 1.95
N LEU A 83 0.04 -0.12 3.17
CA LEU A 83 -1.36 -0.27 3.57
C LEU A 83 -1.87 0.98 4.28
N LEU A 84 -3.11 1.37 3.99
CA LEU A 84 -3.93 2.19 4.85
C LEU A 84 -5.00 1.33 5.51
N ILE A 85 -5.03 1.33 6.84
CA ILE A 85 -6.05 0.61 7.62
C ILE A 85 -6.90 1.65 8.34
N THR A 86 -8.19 1.71 7.98
CA THR A 86 -9.15 2.66 8.54
C THR A 86 -9.99 1.98 9.61
N HIS A 87 -9.92 2.48 10.85
CA HIS A 87 -10.57 1.88 12.01
C HIS A 87 -11.03 2.96 13.00
N ASN A 88 -11.89 2.60 13.94
CA ASN A 88 -12.40 3.48 15.00
C ASN A 88 -11.86 3.11 16.38
N CYS A 89 -10.67 2.50 16.45
CA CYS A 89 -10.09 2.07 17.73
C CYS A 89 -9.64 3.23 18.60
N ASN A 90 -10.12 3.26 19.85
CA ASN A 90 -9.86 4.33 20.81
C ASN A 90 -10.20 5.73 20.25
N VAL A 91 -11.24 5.84 19.42
CA VAL A 91 -11.72 7.12 18.89
C VAL A 91 -12.92 7.60 19.71
N GLU A 92 -12.74 8.68 20.47
CA GLU A 92 -13.78 9.24 21.34
C GLU A 92 -14.84 10.04 20.57
N LYS A 93 -14.45 10.64 19.44
CA LYS A 93 -15.32 11.50 18.64
C LYS A 93 -16.23 10.68 17.74
N LEU A 94 -17.52 11.01 17.75
CA LEU A 94 -18.50 10.40 16.85
C LEU A 94 -18.15 10.68 15.38
N ASN A 95 -18.37 9.68 14.50
CA ASN A 95 -18.11 9.77 13.06
C ASN A 95 -16.65 10.04 12.66
N CYS A 96 -15.69 9.81 13.55
CA CYS A 96 -14.27 9.89 13.26
C CYS A 96 -13.64 8.49 13.16
N ASN A 97 -12.63 8.37 12.31
CA ASN A 97 -11.81 7.16 12.17
C ASN A 97 -10.34 7.54 12.22
N ARG A 98 -9.51 6.64 12.73
CA ARG A 98 -8.05 6.65 12.60
C ARG A 98 -7.65 5.89 11.34
N ILE A 99 -6.60 6.37 10.69
CA ILE A 99 -6.05 5.79 9.46
C ILE A 99 -4.55 5.56 9.69
N GLY A 100 -4.19 4.30 9.94
CA GLY A 100 -2.81 3.87 10.12
C GLY A 100 -2.16 3.52 8.79
N GLN A 101 -0.93 3.99 8.58
CA GLN A 101 -0.12 3.68 7.41
C GLN A 101 0.96 2.65 7.76
N TYR A 102 1.03 1.57 6.99
CA TYR A 102 1.98 0.48 7.21
C TYR A 102 2.78 0.23 5.94
N VAL A 103 4.08 0.49 5.99
CA VAL A 103 4.98 0.27 4.84
C VAL A 103 5.15 -1.22 4.60
N VAL A 104 5.02 -1.64 3.34
CA VAL A 104 5.34 -2.99 2.90
C VAL A 104 6.83 -3.02 2.55
N PRO A 105 7.64 -3.94 3.12
CA PRO A 105 9.07 -3.98 2.85
C PRO A 105 9.35 -4.31 1.38
N LYS A 106 10.34 -3.62 0.77
CA LYS A 106 10.68 -3.78 -0.65
C LYS A 106 11.10 -5.20 -1.01
N GLU A 107 11.73 -5.90 -0.07
CA GLU A 107 12.11 -7.31 -0.20
C GLU A 107 10.92 -8.27 -0.27
N LYS A 108 9.68 -7.78 -0.11
CA LYS A 108 8.45 -8.58 -0.24
C LYS A 108 7.76 -8.40 -1.60
N ILE A 109 8.27 -7.55 -2.48
CA ILE A 109 7.77 -7.42 -3.86
C ILE A 109 7.98 -8.77 -4.57
N GLY A 110 6.94 -9.22 -5.28
CA GLY A 110 6.86 -10.53 -5.92
C GLY A 110 6.53 -11.69 -4.97
N ALA A 111 6.19 -11.40 -3.70
CA ALA A 111 5.94 -12.41 -2.68
C ALA A 111 4.71 -12.09 -1.82
N THR A 112 4.43 -12.99 -0.87
CA THR A 112 3.45 -12.75 0.20
C THR A 112 4.14 -12.20 1.45
N TYR A 113 3.71 -11.01 1.88
CA TYR A 113 4.07 -10.43 3.16
C TYR A 113 2.99 -10.76 4.21
N ASP A 114 3.35 -11.61 5.17
CA ASP A 114 2.51 -11.92 6.32
C ASP A 114 2.85 -10.98 7.48
N MET A 115 1.97 -10.02 7.76
CA MET A 115 2.09 -9.11 8.89
C MET A 115 1.75 -9.79 10.22
N THR A 116 1.26 -11.03 10.20
CA THR A 116 0.72 -11.77 11.35
C THR A 116 -0.45 -11.02 12.00
N TYR A 117 -0.16 -10.19 13.00
CA TYR A 117 -1.11 -9.45 13.79
C TYR A 117 -0.89 -7.94 13.62
N VAL A 118 -1.97 -7.21 13.30
CA VAL A 118 -1.96 -5.75 13.23
C VAL A 118 -2.79 -5.18 14.37
N THR A 119 -2.09 -4.67 15.38
CA THR A 119 -2.66 -4.15 16.64
C THR A 119 -3.10 -2.69 16.47
N LEU A 120 -4.42 -2.45 16.47
CA LEU A 120 -5.00 -1.16 16.11
C LEU A 120 -5.32 -0.25 17.32
N ASP A 121 -5.19 -0.73 18.56
CA ASP A 121 -5.30 0.14 19.75
C ASP A 121 -4.08 1.05 19.97
N ILE A 122 -2.91 0.65 19.46
CA ILE A 122 -1.67 1.42 19.50
C ILE A 122 -1.67 2.49 18.38
N LYS A 123 -1.20 3.69 18.71
CA LYS A 123 -1.01 4.77 17.72
C LYS A 123 0.31 4.61 17.00
N VAL A 124 0.25 4.33 15.69
CA VAL A 124 1.44 4.27 14.83
C VAL A 124 1.89 5.67 14.40
N HIS A 125 3.17 5.81 14.05
CA HIS A 125 3.72 7.07 13.58
C HIS A 125 3.03 7.52 12.28
N GLY A 126 2.66 8.80 12.21
CA GLY A 126 2.02 9.39 11.02
C GLY A 126 0.52 9.06 10.85
N GLU A 127 -0.08 8.35 11.80
CA GLU A 127 -1.50 8.04 11.78
C GLU A 127 -2.38 9.30 11.82
N LYS A 128 -3.40 9.33 10.96
CA LYS A 128 -4.31 10.46 10.80
C LYS A 128 -5.67 10.16 11.41
N GLU A 129 -6.34 11.19 11.94
CA GLU A 129 -7.75 11.12 12.33
C GLU A 129 -8.59 11.86 11.29
N LYS A 130 -9.63 11.21 10.76
CA LYS A 130 -10.56 11.77 9.76
C LYS A 130 -11.99 11.65 10.26
N CYS A 131 -12.66 12.78 10.38
CA CYS A 131 -14.08 12.88 10.72
C CYS A 131 -14.92 13.14 9.48
N LYS A 132 -16.15 12.62 9.46
CA LYS A 132 -17.15 12.95 8.43
C LYS A 132 -17.81 14.30 8.69
#